data_AF-A0A820GA34-F1
#
_entry.id   AF-A0A820GA34-F1
#
_cell.length_a   1.000
_cell.length_b   1.000
_cell.length_c   1.000
_cell.angle_alpha   90.00
_cell.angle_beta   90.00
_cell.angle_gamma   90.00
#
_symmetry.space_group_name_H-M   'P 1'
#
loop_
_entity.id
_entity.type
_entity.pdbx_description
1 polymer ?
#
loop_
_entity_poly.entity_id
_entity_poly.type
_entity_poly.pdbx_seq_one_letter_code
_entity_poly.pdbx_strand_id
1 'polypeptide(L)'
;TFLPYTLPKIDVDVEIRLPLTREQALECVMSHFRQQDIVVSTTEMLSRELFELRTKRHDGHERDFLTVDGMGHASSIVLVYCFDGDGAVLMHMGILANNAAATPSNFKHIVFNNGAHETVGDQPTVAGNHEKFSFCHIAQGCG
;
A
#
# COMPACT_ATOMS: atom_id res chain seq x y z
N THR A 1 -10.71 35.47 10.54
CA THR A 1 -11.67 34.40 10.21
C THR A 1 -11.24 33.78 8.91
N PHE A 2 -11.08 32.45 8.83
CA PHE A 2 -10.68 31.79 7.59
C PHE A 2 -11.79 31.94 6.54
N LEU A 3 -11.42 32.29 5.31
CA LEU A 3 -12.34 32.24 4.17
C LEU A 3 -12.74 30.77 3.94
N PRO A 4 -13.98 30.49 3.52
CA PRO A 4 -14.37 29.14 3.14
C PRO A 4 -13.47 28.66 2.01
N TYR A 5 -12.62 27.68 2.31
CA TYR A 5 -11.79 27.00 1.33
C TYR A 5 -12.64 25.96 0.61
N THR A 6 -12.64 25.99 -0.71
CA THR A 6 -13.18 24.92 -1.55
C THR A 6 -11.99 24.23 -2.20
N LEU A 7 -11.81 22.94 -1.92
CA LEU A 7 -10.78 22.13 -2.57
C LEU A 7 -11.00 22.20 -4.09
N PRO A 8 -10.02 22.69 -4.88
CA PRO A 8 -10.09 22.60 -6.32
C PRO A 8 -10.22 21.12 -6.69
N LYS A 9 -11.20 20.78 -7.52
CA LYS A 9 -11.25 19.45 -8.11
C LYS A 9 -10.01 19.31 -8.99
N ILE A 10 -9.12 18.39 -8.61
CA ILE A 10 -8.06 17.96 -9.49
C ILE A 10 -8.73 17.02 -10.48
N ASP A 11 -8.88 17.44 -11.73
CA ASP A 11 -9.32 16.58 -12.83
C ASP A 11 -8.22 15.55 -13.07
N VAL A 12 -8.28 14.44 -12.34
CA VAL A 12 -7.69 13.18 -12.77
C VAL A 12 -8.63 12.58 -13.82
N ASP A 13 -8.64 13.17 -15.01
CA ASP A 13 -9.37 12.73 -16.21
C ASP A 13 -8.78 11.43 -16.78
N VAL A 14 -8.66 10.40 -15.94
CA VAL A 14 -8.18 9.08 -16.35
C VAL A 14 -9.18 8.06 -15.81
N GLU A 15 -10.00 7.50 -16.70
CA GLU A 15 -10.75 6.29 -16.41
C GLU A 15 -9.73 5.16 -16.20
N ILE A 16 -9.37 4.88 -14.95
CA ILE A 16 -8.34 3.90 -14.61
C ILE A 16 -8.91 2.51 -14.86
N ARG A 17 -8.63 1.93 -16.03
CA ARG A 17 -8.94 0.53 -16.33
C ARG A 17 -7.77 -0.35 -15.93
N LEU A 18 -7.82 -0.86 -14.70
CA LEU A 18 -6.85 -1.82 -14.19
C LEU A 18 -7.22 -3.25 -14.59
N PRO A 19 -6.23 -4.10 -14.88
CA PRO A 19 -6.48 -5.51 -15.23
C PRO A 19 -6.92 -6.34 -14.02
N LEU A 20 -6.73 -5.85 -12.80
CA LEU A 20 -7.06 -6.51 -11.55
C LEU A 20 -7.66 -5.50 -10.57
N THR A 21 -8.61 -5.95 -9.74
CA THR A 21 -8.97 -5.25 -8.51
C THR A 21 -7.85 -5.41 -7.47
N ARG A 22 -7.86 -4.60 -6.40
CA ARG A 22 -6.91 -4.76 -5.30
C ARG A 22 -7.00 -6.14 -4.66
N GLU A 23 -8.22 -6.63 -4.41
CA GLU A 23 -8.46 -7.98 -3.87
C GLU A 23 -7.88 -9.07 -4.77
N GLN A 24 -8.07 -8.98 -6.08
CA GLN A 24 -7.51 -9.94 -7.04
C GLN A 24 -5.97 -9.88 -7.07
N ALA A 25 -5.41 -8.67 -7.00
CA ALA A 25 -3.96 -8.50 -6.89
C ALA A 25 -3.44 -9.10 -5.58
N LEU A 26 -4.15 -8.91 -4.47
CA LEU A 26 -3.82 -9.48 -3.17
C LEU A 26 -3.88 -11.01 -3.21
N GLU A 27 -4.94 -11.60 -3.77
CA GLU A 27 -5.05 -13.05 -3.98
C GLU A 27 -3.87 -13.58 -4.81
N CYS A 28 -3.51 -12.88 -5.89
CA CYS A 28 -2.38 -13.24 -6.73
C CYS A 28 -1.05 -13.21 -5.96
N VAL A 29 -0.77 -12.13 -5.22
CA VAL A 29 0.44 -12.01 -4.40
C VAL A 29 0.47 -13.11 -3.35
N MET A 30 -0.62 -13.29 -2.59
CA MET A 30 -0.72 -14.27 -1.51
C MET A 30 -0.68 -15.72 -2.01
N SER A 31 -0.93 -16.00 -3.30
CA SER A 31 -0.76 -17.34 -3.86
C SER A 31 0.71 -17.82 -3.87
N HIS A 32 1.65 -16.88 -3.77
CA HIS A 32 3.10 -17.16 -3.74
C HIS A 32 3.69 -17.19 -2.32
N PHE A 33 2.90 -16.87 -1.30
CA PHE A 33 3.33 -16.83 0.09
C PHE A 33 3.31 -18.23 0.72
N ARG A 34 4.33 -18.51 1.53
CA ARG A 34 4.42 -19.71 2.35
C ARG A 34 3.77 -19.46 3.70
N GLN A 35 3.42 -20.53 4.40
CA GLN A 35 2.80 -20.45 5.73
C GLN A 35 3.67 -19.72 6.77
N GLN A 36 4.99 -19.70 6.58
CA GLN A 36 5.95 -19.06 7.47
C GLN A 36 6.27 -17.60 7.13
N ASP A 37 5.78 -17.09 6.00
CA ASP A 37 6.05 -15.71 5.59
C ASP A 37 5.25 -14.74 6.47
N ILE A 38 5.92 -13.69 6.94
CA ILE A 38 5.35 -12.66 7.82
C ILE A 38 5.04 -11.43 6.99
N VAL A 39 3.79 -10.95 7.09
CA VAL A 39 3.32 -9.74 6.42
C VAL A 39 3.09 -8.66 7.46
N VAL A 40 3.55 -7.45 7.16
CA VAL A 40 3.12 -6.25 7.86
C VAL A 40 2.33 -5.43 6.85
N SER A 41 1.10 -5.08 7.18
CA SER A 41 0.20 -4.38 6.26
C SER A 41 -0.20 -3.02 6.81
N THR A 42 -0.31 -2.01 5.94
CA THR A 42 -0.89 -0.70 6.30
C THR A 42 -2.31 -0.85 6.82
N THR A 43 -2.75 0.09 7.64
CA THR A 43 -4.11 0.13 8.19
C THR A 43 -5.19 0.06 7.11
N GLU A 44 -6.37 -0.40 7.51
CA GLU A 44 -7.67 -0.23 6.82
C GLU A 44 -7.94 -1.26 5.72
N MET A 45 -8.40 -0.83 4.53
CA MET A 45 -9.03 -1.72 3.55
C MET A 45 -8.13 -2.90 3.15
N LEU A 46 -6.86 -2.66 2.84
CA LEU A 46 -5.92 -3.72 2.48
C LEU A 46 -5.69 -4.74 3.62
N SER A 47 -5.62 -4.28 4.87
CA SER A 47 -5.51 -5.16 6.04
C SER A 47 -6.78 -5.97 6.27
N ARG A 48 -7.97 -5.41 6.01
CA ARG A 48 -9.25 -6.14 6.08
C ARG A 48 -9.33 -7.21 5.00
N GLU A 49 -8.98 -6.87 3.77
CA GLU A 49 -8.94 -7.82 2.64
C GLU A 49 -7.95 -8.97 2.90
N LEU A 50 -6.77 -8.67 3.47
CA LEU A 50 -5.78 -9.70 3.84
C LEU A 50 -6.34 -10.63 4.93
N PHE A 51 -6.98 -10.07 5.94
CA PHE A 51 -7.61 -10.85 7.01
C PHE A 51 -8.70 -11.78 6.44
N GLU A 52 -9.61 -11.25 5.64
CA GLU A 52 -10.70 -12.04 5.03
C GLU A 52 -10.16 -13.14 4.11
N LEU A 53 -9.13 -12.82 3.31
CA LEU A 53 -8.48 -13.81 2.44
C LEU A 53 -7.85 -14.95 3.25
N ARG A 54 -7.15 -14.65 4.35
CA ARG A 54 -6.60 -15.68 5.26
C ARG A 54 -7.70 -16.57 5.83
N THR A 55 -8.80 -15.97 6.31
CA THR A 55 -9.95 -16.72 6.81
C THR A 55 -10.54 -17.64 5.75
N LYS A 56 -10.73 -17.14 4.52
CA LYS A 56 -11.24 -17.91 3.36
C LYS A 56 -10.34 -19.09 2.99
N ARG A 57 -9.03 -18.97 3.19
CA ARG A 57 -8.04 -20.04 2.94
C ARG A 57 -7.84 -20.99 4.11
N HIS A 58 -8.49 -20.74 5.25
CA HIS A 58 -8.26 -21.44 6.52
C HIS A 58 -6.81 -21.32 7.04
N ASP A 59 -6.15 -20.22 6.71
CA ASP A 59 -4.83 -19.88 7.24
C ASP A 59 -4.96 -19.29 8.66
N GLY A 60 -3.87 -19.36 9.42
CA GLY A 60 -3.71 -18.61 10.67
C GLY A 60 -3.46 -17.11 10.43
N HIS A 61 -3.77 -16.29 11.42
CA HIS A 61 -3.59 -14.82 11.39
C HIS A 61 -2.35 -14.34 12.16
N GLU A 62 -1.67 -15.24 12.88
CA GLU A 62 -0.54 -14.93 13.77
C GLU A 62 0.73 -14.43 13.06
N ARG A 63 0.71 -14.41 11.72
CA ARG A 63 1.82 -13.97 10.87
C ARG A 63 1.58 -12.63 10.19
N ASP A 64 0.42 -12.02 10.44
CA ASP A 64 0.08 -10.72 9.87
C ASP A 64 0.10 -9.66 10.98
N PHE A 65 1.00 -8.68 10.87
CA PHE A 65 0.98 -7.47 11.70
C PHE A 65 0.20 -6.39 10.96
N LEU A 66 -1.07 -6.27 11.31
CA LEU A 66 -1.94 -5.24 10.76
C LEU A 66 -1.69 -3.95 11.55
N THR A 67 -1.09 -2.95 10.93
CA THR A 67 -0.71 -1.71 11.61
C THR A 67 -1.97 -0.90 11.88
N VAL A 68 -2.64 -1.09 13.02
CA VAL A 68 -3.86 -0.33 13.37
C VAL A 68 -3.50 1.14 13.68
N ASP A 69 -4.26 2.09 13.15
CA ASP A 69 -4.07 3.55 13.34
C ASP A 69 -2.71 4.14 12.91
N GLY A 70 -1.96 3.44 12.05
CA GLY A 70 -0.64 3.84 11.55
C GLY A 70 -0.56 3.87 10.03
N MET A 71 -1.48 4.60 9.39
CA MET A 71 -1.55 4.74 7.93
C MET A 71 -0.18 5.07 7.34
N GLY A 72 0.38 4.21 6.49
CA GLY A 72 1.69 4.40 5.85
C GLY A 72 2.92 4.17 6.73
N HIS A 73 2.76 3.74 7.98
CA HIS A 73 3.88 3.40 8.86
C HIS A 73 4.29 1.92 8.83
N ALA A 74 3.56 1.06 8.11
CA ALA A 74 3.89 -0.37 8.04
C ALA A 74 5.37 -0.58 7.66
N SER A 75 5.82 0.09 6.59
CA SER A 75 7.20 0.06 6.10
C SER A 75 8.26 0.55 7.10
N SER A 76 7.86 1.22 8.18
CA SER A 76 8.75 1.64 9.29
C SER A 76 8.96 0.56 10.35
N ILE A 77 8.16 -0.51 10.34
CA ILE A 77 8.11 -1.58 11.36
C ILE A 77 8.58 -2.93 10.76
N VAL A 78 8.61 -3.05 9.43
CA VAL A 78 8.81 -4.32 8.73
C VAL A 78 10.26 -4.79 8.71
N LEU A 79 10.44 -6.10 8.90
CA LEU A 79 11.68 -6.81 8.62
C LEU A 79 11.57 -7.84 7.48
N VAL A 80 10.38 -8.10 6.89
CA VAL A 80 10.18 -9.08 5.80
C VAL A 80 9.28 -8.55 4.66
N TYR A 81 7.95 -8.72 4.69
CA TYR A 81 7.04 -8.23 3.64
C TYR A 81 6.19 -7.07 4.14
N CYS A 82 6.20 -5.96 3.41
CA CYS A 82 5.37 -4.78 3.68
C CYS A 82 4.29 -4.64 2.62
N PHE A 83 3.03 -4.65 3.01
CA PHE A 83 1.88 -4.46 2.12
C PHE A 83 1.30 -3.07 2.35
N ASP A 84 1.44 -2.20 1.36
CA ASP A 84 0.87 -0.85 1.42
C ASP A 84 -0.04 -0.59 0.22
N GLY A 85 -1.04 0.28 0.40
CA GLY A 85 -1.72 0.94 -0.72
C GLY A 85 -0.92 2.15 -1.20
N ASP A 86 -1.21 2.65 -2.39
CA ASP A 86 -0.56 3.85 -2.93
C ASP A 86 -0.76 5.09 -2.04
N GLY A 87 -1.96 5.30 -1.50
CA GLY A 87 -2.24 6.38 -0.54
C GLY A 87 -1.34 6.33 0.70
N ALA A 88 -1.14 5.13 1.25
CA ALA A 88 -0.30 4.92 2.44
C ALA A 88 1.18 5.25 2.15
N VAL A 89 1.70 4.81 0.99
CA VAL A 89 3.06 5.15 0.58
C VAL A 89 3.21 6.65 0.32
N LEU A 90 2.22 7.29 -0.31
CA LEU A 90 2.25 8.73 -0.56
C LEU A 90 2.29 9.54 0.74
N MET A 91 1.58 9.11 1.78
CA MET A 91 1.57 9.77 3.09
C MET A 91 2.95 9.75 3.77
N HIS A 92 3.68 8.63 3.64
CA HIS A 92 4.93 8.39 4.37
C HIS A 92 6.12 8.07 3.45
N MET A 93 6.15 8.65 2.25
CA MET A 93 7.12 8.32 1.21
C MET A 93 8.59 8.48 1.61
N GLY A 94 8.87 9.38 2.56
CA GLY A 94 10.23 9.58 3.10
C GLY A 94 10.84 8.30 3.70
N ILE A 95 10.02 7.32 4.08
CA ILE A 95 10.48 6.03 4.61
C ILE A 95 11.29 5.22 3.57
N LEU A 96 11.06 5.43 2.27
CA LEU A 96 11.78 4.71 1.21
C LEU A 96 13.29 4.98 1.29
N ALA A 97 13.69 6.21 1.58
CA ALA A 97 15.10 6.59 1.76
C ALA A 97 15.72 5.93 3.00
N ASN A 98 14.98 5.87 4.11
CA ASN A 98 15.46 5.21 5.32
C ASN A 98 15.59 3.70 5.11
N ASN A 99 14.65 3.07 4.42
CA ASN A 99 14.69 1.64 4.12
C ASN A 99 15.84 1.30 3.17
N ALA A 100 16.08 2.12 2.15
CA ALA A 100 17.25 1.99 1.28
C ALA A 100 18.56 2.11 2.07
N ALA A 101 18.68 3.12 2.94
CA ALA A 101 19.86 3.31 3.77
C ALA A 101 20.10 2.17 4.78
N ALA A 102 19.04 1.52 5.26
CA ALA A 102 19.14 0.39 6.17
C ALA A 102 19.62 -0.90 5.48
N THR A 103 19.55 -1.00 4.14
CA THR A 103 19.94 -2.18 3.35
C THR A 103 19.43 -3.53 3.90
N PRO A 104 18.14 -3.67 4.24
CA PRO A 104 17.60 -4.91 4.78
C PRO A 104 17.69 -6.05 3.75
N SER A 105 18.31 -7.17 4.13
CA SER A 105 18.57 -8.31 3.22
C SER A 105 17.32 -9.10 2.81
N ASN A 106 16.21 -8.93 3.54
CA ASN A 106 14.99 -9.71 3.40
C ASN A 106 13.71 -8.86 3.31
N PHE A 107 13.85 -7.54 3.13
CA PHE A 107 12.70 -6.64 3.01
C PHE A 107 12.14 -6.58 1.59
N LYS A 108 10.82 -6.66 1.47
CA LYS A 108 10.07 -6.56 0.22
C LYS A 108 8.86 -5.66 0.45
N HIS A 109 8.84 -4.52 -0.22
CA HIS A 109 7.70 -3.59 -0.20
C HIS A 109 6.80 -3.85 -1.41
N ILE A 110 5.59 -4.32 -1.16
CA ILE A 110 4.58 -4.60 -2.17
C ILE A 110 3.50 -3.51 -2.07
N VAL A 111 3.40 -2.71 -3.12
CA VAL A 111 2.48 -1.58 -3.19
C VAL A 111 1.30 -1.93 -4.09
N PHE A 112 0.11 -1.98 -3.52
CA PHE A 112 -1.15 -2.17 -4.22
C PHE A 112 -1.68 -0.81 -4.68
N ASN A 113 -1.33 -0.43 -5.91
CA ASN A 113 -1.68 0.88 -6.46
C ASN A 113 -2.96 0.80 -7.31
N ASN A 114 -4.08 1.22 -6.73
CA ASN A 114 -5.32 1.42 -7.47
C ASN A 114 -5.63 2.89 -7.75
N GLY A 115 -4.72 3.81 -7.42
CA GLY A 115 -4.86 5.24 -7.68
C GLY A 115 -5.84 5.92 -6.73
N ALA A 116 -6.17 5.31 -5.59
CA ALA A 116 -7.13 5.85 -4.65
C ALA A 116 -6.78 5.49 -3.20
N HIS A 117 -6.92 6.48 -2.32
CA HIS A 117 -6.87 6.25 -0.88
C HIS A 117 -8.28 5.96 -0.36
N GLU A 118 -8.71 4.69 -0.49
CA GLU A 118 -10.08 4.27 -0.21
C GLU A 118 -10.54 4.49 1.23
N THR A 119 -9.62 4.30 2.18
CA THR A 119 -9.86 4.54 3.61
C THR A 119 -10.48 5.89 3.93
N VAL A 120 -10.09 6.95 3.23
CA VAL A 120 -10.51 8.33 3.53
C VAL A 120 -11.69 8.79 2.69
N GLY A 121 -12.41 7.84 2.07
CA GLY A 121 -13.54 8.11 1.19
C GLY A 121 -13.15 8.13 -0.28
N ASP A 122 -12.29 7.20 -0.71
CA ASP A 122 -11.91 7.01 -2.11
C ASP A 122 -11.27 8.25 -2.73
N GLN A 123 -10.39 8.91 -1.98
CA GLN A 123 -9.69 10.09 -2.46
C GLN A 123 -8.74 9.70 -3.59
N PRO A 124 -8.87 10.24 -4.81
CA PRO A 124 -7.95 9.93 -5.89
C PRO A 124 -6.53 10.35 -5.55
N THR A 125 -5.57 9.51 -5.91
CA THR A 125 -4.15 9.78 -5.72
C THR A 125 -3.46 10.09 -7.04
N VAL A 126 -2.32 10.78 -6.97
CA VAL A 126 -1.48 11.01 -8.15
C VAL A 126 -0.96 9.71 -8.77
N ALA A 127 -0.93 8.62 -7.99
CA ALA A 127 -0.44 7.33 -8.42
C ALA A 127 -1.39 6.60 -9.39
N GLY A 128 -2.62 7.09 -9.56
CA GLY A 128 -3.53 6.66 -10.62
C GLY A 128 -3.08 7.05 -12.02
N ASN A 129 -2.17 8.02 -12.15
CA ASN A 129 -1.51 8.33 -13.43
C ASN A 129 -0.29 7.42 -13.63
N HIS A 130 -0.53 6.15 -13.98
CA HIS A 130 0.52 5.14 -14.12
C HIS A 130 1.55 5.44 -15.23
N GLU A 131 1.25 6.33 -16.17
CA GLU A 131 2.19 6.77 -17.20
C GLU A 131 3.22 7.77 -16.67
N LYS A 132 2.80 8.64 -15.74
CA LYS A 132 3.63 9.74 -15.23
C LYS A 132 4.17 9.50 -13.82
N PHE A 133 3.54 8.63 -13.06
CA PHE A 133 3.89 8.34 -11.68
C PHE A 133 4.34 6.89 -11.53
N SER A 134 5.50 6.69 -10.90
CA SER A 134 6.07 5.35 -10.69
C SER A 134 6.75 5.23 -9.34
N PHE A 135 6.15 4.46 -8.42
CA PHE A 135 6.78 4.13 -7.14
C PHE A 135 8.11 3.39 -7.32
N CYS A 136 8.25 2.54 -8.34
CA CYS A 136 9.50 1.82 -8.60
C CYS A 136 10.65 2.77 -8.91
N HIS A 137 10.44 3.77 -9.76
CA HIS A 137 11.47 4.77 -10.06
C HIS A 137 11.79 5.66 -8.86
N ILE A 138 10.78 6.01 -8.05
CA ILE A 138 10.99 6.77 -6.80
C ILE A 138 11.85 5.95 -5.83
N ALA A 139 11.50 4.68 -5.60
CA ALA A 139 12.25 3.78 -4.74
C ALA A 139 13.70 3.61 -5.22
N GLN A 140 13.92 3.40 -6.52
CA GLN A 140 15.27 3.35 -7.11
C GLN A 140 16.08 4.63 -6.90
N GLY A 141 15.41 5.79 -6.92
CA GLY A 141 16.05 7.08 -6.64
C GLY A 141 16.47 7.24 -5.16
N CYS A 142 15.89 6.46 -4.26
CA CYS A 142 16.24 6.44 -2.84
C CYS A 142 17.44 5.54 -2.51
N GLY A 143 17.83 4.63 -3.41
CA GLY A 143 18.90 3.65 -3.22
C GLY A 143 18.37 2.22 -3.15
#